data_AF-A0AB33JYP7-F1
#
_entry.id   AF-A0AB33JYP7-F1
#
_cell.length_a   1.000
_cell.length_b   1.000
_cell.length_c   1.000
_cell.angle_alpha   90.00
_cell.angle_beta   90.00
_cell.angle_gamma   90.00
#
_symmetry.space_group_name_H-M   'P 1'
#
loop_
_entity.id
_entity.type
_entity.pdbx_description
1 polymer ?
#
loop_
_entity_poly.entity_id
_entity_poly.type
_entity_poly.pdbx_seq_one_letter_code
_entity_poly.pdbx_strand_id
1 'polypeptide(L)'
;MSGNGWSGSHFASLSGDGRYVAFQSLPTNLVPQPLNRAYHVFVRDLLLGTTRVVTTAAAGTDGGGYAGALSPSGTYITFYSWATDLVPGWTDGSNPQIYLRRI
;
A
#
# COMPACT_ATOMS: atom_id res chain seq x y z
N MET A 1 -23.49 -10.98 -2.01
CA MET A 1 -23.17 -10.14 -0.83
C MET A 1 -22.88 -8.75 -1.35
N SER A 2 -23.72 -7.76 -1.02
CA SER A 2 -23.59 -6.36 -1.46
C SER A 2 -22.76 -5.57 -0.45
N GLY A 3 -21.70 -4.89 -0.91
CA GLY A 3 -20.85 -4.04 -0.09
C GLY A 3 -21.34 -2.59 -0.10
N ASN A 4 -21.71 -2.08 1.08
CA ASN A 4 -22.05 -0.68 1.28
C ASN A 4 -20.85 0.04 1.89
N GLY A 5 -20.61 1.27 1.42
CA GLY A 5 -19.37 2.01 1.59
C GLY A 5 -19.02 2.47 3.02
N TRP A 6 -17.72 2.70 3.16
CA TRP A 6 -17.04 3.51 4.17
C TRP A 6 -17.38 3.18 5.63
N SER A 7 -16.70 2.15 6.14
CA SER A 7 -16.51 1.95 7.58
C SER A 7 -15.00 1.99 7.82
N GLY A 8 -14.51 3.10 8.34
CA GLY A 8 -13.12 3.22 8.75
C GLY A 8 -12.79 2.15 9.78
N SER A 9 -11.68 1.44 9.60
CA SER A 9 -11.04 0.73 10.69
C SER A 9 -9.59 0.48 10.34
N HIS A 10 -8.69 1.12 11.09
CA HIS A 10 -7.30 0.73 11.35
C HIS A 10 -6.74 -0.30 10.37
N PHE A 11 -6.24 0.22 9.23
CA PHE A 11 -5.94 -0.37 7.91
C PHE A 11 -5.16 -1.70 7.81
N ALA A 12 -5.26 -2.60 8.77
CA ALA A 12 -4.72 -3.94 8.67
C ALA A 12 -5.69 -4.83 7.88
N SER A 13 -5.23 -5.45 6.79
CA SER A 13 -5.98 -6.47 6.03
C SER A 13 -5.15 -7.73 5.90
N LEU A 14 -5.79 -8.88 6.10
CA LEU A 14 -5.15 -10.19 6.07
C LEU A 14 -5.50 -10.93 4.76
N SER A 15 -4.55 -11.66 4.17
CA SER A 15 -4.85 -12.58 3.07
C SER A 15 -5.72 -13.74 3.56
N GLY A 16 -6.43 -14.40 2.64
CA GLY A 16 -7.36 -15.49 2.99
C GLY A 16 -6.66 -16.70 3.62
N ASP A 17 -5.38 -16.90 3.34
CA ASP A 17 -4.53 -17.92 3.95
C ASP A 17 -3.83 -17.45 5.25
N GLY A 18 -4.01 -16.19 5.63
CA GLY A 18 -3.36 -15.62 6.80
C GLY A 18 -1.86 -15.31 6.65
N ARG A 19 -1.27 -15.49 5.46
CA ARG A 19 0.19 -15.32 5.26
C ARG A 19 0.62 -13.85 5.24
N TYR A 20 -0.19 -12.98 4.66
CA TYR A 20 0.16 -11.58 4.44
C TYR A 20 -0.74 -10.64 5.23
N VAL A 21 -0.12 -9.72 5.97
CA VAL A 21 -0.82 -8.58 6.60
C VAL A 21 -0.38 -7.32 5.88
N ALA A 22 -1.33 -6.64 5.24
CA ALA A 22 -1.11 -5.28 4.76
C ALA A 22 -1.55 -4.28 5.83
N PHE A 23 -0.80 -3.22 6.05
CA PHE A 23 -1.14 -2.18 7.02
C PHE A 23 -0.61 -0.83 6.60
N GLN A 24 -1.26 0.24 7.04
CA GLN A 24 -0.80 1.62 6.82
C GLN A 24 -0.06 2.12 8.06
N SER A 25 1.07 2.83 7.86
CA SER A 25 1.80 3.50 8.94
C SER A 25 2.43 4.80 8.44
N LEU A 26 2.78 5.69 9.38
CA LEU A 26 3.67 6.82 9.11
C LEU A 26 5.07 6.29 8.72
N PRO A 27 5.89 7.10 8.03
CA PRO A 27 7.32 6.83 7.88
C PRO A 27 7.93 6.43 9.21
N THR A 28 8.47 5.21 9.22
CA THR A 28 9.05 4.56 10.39
C THR A 28 10.27 3.78 9.91
N ASN A 29 11.10 3.30 10.82
CA ASN A 29 12.26 2.45 10.55
C ASN A 29 11.87 1.00 10.15
N LEU A 30 10.71 0.81 9.51
CA LEU A 30 10.21 -0.50 9.04
C LEU A 30 10.88 -0.97 7.75
N VAL A 31 11.51 -0.06 7.01
CA VAL A 31 12.27 -0.33 5.78
C VAL A 31 13.55 0.50 5.78
N PRO A 32 14.62 0.05 5.10
CA PRO A 32 15.93 0.73 5.10
C PRO A 32 15.95 2.04 4.30
N GLN A 33 14.98 2.25 3.40
CA GLN A 33 14.92 3.46 2.59
C GLN A 33 14.19 4.60 3.32
N PRO A 34 14.65 5.85 3.20
CA PRO A 34 13.96 7.00 3.78
C PRO A 34 12.60 7.20 3.10
N LEU A 35 11.58 7.49 3.91
CA LEU A 35 10.22 7.79 3.49
C LEU A 35 9.85 9.16 4.09
N ASN A 36 9.35 10.08 3.27
CA ASN A 36 9.17 11.49 3.60
C ASN A 36 7.71 11.96 3.43
N ARG A 37 6.79 11.11 2.95
CA ARG A 37 5.35 11.40 2.83
C ARG A 37 4.55 10.90 4.03
N ALA A 38 3.37 11.48 4.26
CA ALA A 38 2.59 11.27 5.48
C ALA A 38 2.30 9.80 5.81
N TYR A 39 1.72 9.03 4.89
CA TYR A 39 1.41 7.62 5.14
C TYR A 39 1.95 6.72 4.04
N HIS A 40 2.25 5.49 4.42
CA HIS A 40 2.68 4.42 3.53
C HIS A 40 1.93 3.14 3.82
N VAL A 41 1.75 2.33 2.78
CA VAL A 41 1.21 0.98 2.90
C VAL A 41 2.38 0.01 2.93
N PHE A 42 2.37 -0.85 3.93
CA PHE A 42 3.34 -1.91 4.14
C PHE A 42 2.65 -3.25 4.02
N VAL A 43 3.41 -4.27 3.63
CA VAL A 43 3.00 -5.68 3.70
C VAL A 43 4.04 -6.45 4.50
N ARG A 44 3.55 -7.18 5.49
CA ARG A 44 4.29 -8.15 6.29
C ARG A 44 3.99 -9.54 5.75
N ASP A 45 5.03 -10.27 5.36
CA ASP A 45 4.97 -11.74 5.21
C ASP A 45 5.17 -12.34 6.61
N LEU A 46 4.14 -13.00 7.13
CA LEU A 46 4.17 -13.63 8.46
C LEU A 46 4.95 -14.94 8.48
N LEU A 47 5.10 -15.61 7.33
CA LEU A 47 5.90 -16.83 7.21
C LEU A 47 7.39 -16.49 7.24
N LEU A 48 7.81 -15.47 6.48
CA LEU A 48 9.22 -15.08 6.35
C LEU A 48 9.66 -14.03 7.37
N GLY A 49 8.72 -13.38 8.05
CA GLY A 49 9.03 -12.31 8.99
C GLY A 49 9.64 -11.07 8.32
N THR A 50 9.30 -10.82 7.05
CA THR A 50 9.81 -9.68 6.27
C THR A 50 8.75 -8.62 6.06
N THR A 51 9.13 -7.35 6.13
CA THR A 51 8.26 -6.20 5.85
C THR A 51 8.78 -5.44 4.64
N ARG A 52 7.86 -5.00 3.77
CA ARG A 52 8.20 -4.12 2.64
C ARG A 52 7.12 -3.08 2.40
N VAL A 53 7.53 -1.96 1.82
CA VAL A 53 6.62 -0.88 1.44
C VAL A 53 6.06 -1.10 0.04
N VAL A 54 4.77 -0.82 -0.12
CA VAL A 54 3.99 -0.98 -1.35
C VAL A 54 3.90 0.32 -2.14
N THR A 55 3.84 1.45 -1.43
CA THR A 55 3.61 2.79 -1.96
C THR A 55 4.89 3.48 -2.47
N THR A 56 5.86 2.73 -3.00
CA THR A 56 7.03 3.31 -3.68
C THR A 56 6.99 3.04 -5.17
N ALA A 57 7.45 3.98 -5.99
CA ALA A 57 7.52 3.76 -7.44
C ALA A 57 8.56 2.69 -7.78
N ALA A 58 8.52 2.20 -9.02
CA ALA A 58 9.53 1.27 -9.53
C ALA A 58 10.96 1.86 -9.48
N ALA A 59 11.09 3.18 -9.55
CA ALA A 59 12.36 3.90 -9.43
C ALA A 59 12.80 4.18 -7.98
N GLY A 60 12.08 3.63 -6.97
CA GLY A 60 12.38 3.88 -5.55
C GLY A 60 11.91 5.24 -5.05
N THR A 61 11.14 6.00 -5.83
CA THR A 61 10.59 7.27 -5.37
C THR A 61 9.50 7.06 -4.33
N ASP A 62 9.45 8.00 -3.39
CA ASP A 62 8.48 8.04 -2.32
C ASP A 62 7.10 8.46 -2.86
N GLY A 63 6.23 7.48 -3.06
CA GLY A 63 4.87 7.73 -3.50
C GLY A 63 3.92 8.11 -2.36
N GLY A 64 4.09 7.50 -1.19
CA GLY A 64 3.12 7.59 -0.10
C GLY A 64 1.73 7.12 -0.52
N GLY A 65 0.78 7.14 0.40
CA GLY A 65 -0.61 6.78 0.14
C GLY A 65 -1.26 5.99 1.25
N TYR A 66 -2.49 5.58 0.98
CA TYR A 66 -3.36 4.93 1.95
C TYR A 66 -3.79 3.56 1.42
N ALA A 67 -3.98 2.62 2.34
CA ALA A 67 -4.32 1.25 1.98
C ALA A 67 -5.75 1.17 1.45
N GLY A 68 -5.92 0.41 0.37
CA GLY A 68 -7.21 -0.10 -0.08
C GLY A 68 -7.41 -1.51 0.48
N ALA A 69 -7.51 -2.50 -0.40
CA ALA A 69 -7.79 -3.88 -0.05
C ALA A 69 -6.69 -4.83 -0.52
N LEU A 70 -6.31 -5.77 0.34
CA LEU A 70 -5.50 -6.93 -0.01
C LEU A 70 -6.39 -8.02 -0.63
N SER A 71 -5.94 -8.61 -1.73
CA SER A 71 -6.63 -9.72 -2.38
C SER A 71 -6.66 -10.96 -1.46
N PRO A 72 -7.75 -11.76 -1.45
CA PRO A 72 -7.80 -13.00 -0.67
C PRO A 72 -6.68 -13.99 -0.99
N SER A 73 -6.18 -14.01 -2.23
CA SER A 73 -5.05 -14.86 -2.62
C SER A 73 -3.68 -14.35 -2.13
N GLY A 74 -3.62 -13.17 -1.50
CA GLY A 74 -2.36 -12.55 -1.09
C GLY A 74 -1.45 -12.16 -2.25
N THR A 75 -1.99 -11.89 -3.45
CA THR A 75 -1.19 -11.59 -4.65
C THR A 75 -1.20 -10.10 -5.02
N TYR A 76 -2.25 -9.38 -4.66
CA TYR A 76 -2.41 -7.97 -5.00
C TYR A 76 -2.91 -7.15 -3.84
N ILE A 77 -2.54 -5.88 -3.82
CA ILE A 77 -3.12 -4.87 -2.94
C ILE A 77 -3.48 -3.62 -3.75
N THR A 78 -4.65 -3.04 -3.47
CA THR A 78 -4.98 -1.71 -3.94
C THR A 78 -4.54 -0.65 -2.92
N PHE A 79 -4.13 0.51 -3.42
CA PHE A 79 -3.84 1.67 -2.60
C PHE A 79 -4.14 2.94 -3.40
N TYR A 80 -4.31 4.07 -2.74
CA TYR A 80 -4.42 5.35 -3.44
C TYR A 80 -3.34 6.33 -3.03
N SER A 81 -2.91 7.15 -3.97
CA SER A 81 -1.83 8.12 -3.77
C SER A 81 -1.99 9.37 -4.65
N TRP A 82 -1.49 10.49 -4.14
CA TRP A 82 -1.32 11.75 -4.88
C TRP A 82 0.05 11.84 -5.55
N ALA A 83 0.88 10.81 -5.46
CA ALA A 83 2.14 10.79 -6.19
C ALA A 83 1.87 10.76 -7.69
N THR A 84 2.56 11.64 -8.40
CA THR A 84 2.46 11.81 -9.83
C THR A 84 3.38 10.86 -10.58
N ASP A 85 4.32 10.22 -9.90
CA ASP A 85 5.45 9.50 -10.49
C ASP A 85 5.43 7.99 -10.19
N LEU A 86 4.32 7.46 -9.66
CA LEU A 86 4.17 6.02 -9.42
C LEU A 86 4.02 5.21 -10.72
N VAL A 87 3.57 5.85 -11.80
CA VAL A 87 3.43 5.27 -13.13
C VAL A 87 4.12 6.19 -14.15
N PRO A 88 5.02 5.69 -15.01
CA PRO A 88 5.70 6.50 -16.02
C PRO A 88 4.71 7.19 -16.98
N GLY A 89 4.94 8.47 -17.27
CA GLY A 89 4.17 9.23 -18.25
C GLY A 89 2.87 9.85 -17.73
N TRP A 90 2.57 9.70 -16.44
CA TRP A 90 1.48 10.41 -15.78
C TRP A 90 2.04 11.52 -14.90
N THR A 91 1.37 12.68 -14.80
CA THR A 91 1.90 13.84 -14.05
C THR A 91 0.85 14.70 -13.33
N ASP A 92 -0.43 14.32 -13.32
CA ASP A 92 -1.49 15.19 -12.79
C ASP A 92 -1.75 14.98 -11.29
N GLY A 93 -1.11 15.75 -10.42
CA GLY A 93 -1.22 15.60 -8.97
C GLY A 93 -2.54 16.07 -8.34
N SER A 94 -3.52 16.50 -9.15
CA SER A 94 -4.72 17.19 -8.67
C SER A 94 -5.73 16.27 -7.97
N ASN A 95 -5.68 14.96 -8.21
CA ASN A 95 -6.57 13.96 -7.62
C ASN A 95 -5.81 12.69 -7.19
N PRO A 96 -6.23 12.01 -6.12
CA PRO A 96 -5.64 10.72 -5.76
C PRO A 96 -5.98 9.68 -6.82
N GLN A 97 -4.99 8.93 -7.25
CA GLN A 97 -5.17 7.78 -8.13
C GLN A 97 -5.21 6.49 -7.34
N ILE A 98 -5.98 5.52 -7.85
CA ILE A 98 -6.01 4.17 -7.33
C ILE A 98 -5.02 3.32 -8.13
N TYR A 99 -4.14 2.64 -7.41
CA TYR A 99 -3.11 1.76 -7.95
C TYR A 99 -3.34 0.33 -7.48
N LEU A 100 -2.96 -0.62 -8.33
CA LEU A 100 -2.88 -2.04 -8.01
C LEU A 100 -1.41 -2.46 -7.98
N ARG A 101 -0.96 -3.01 -6.85
CA ARG A 101 0.41 -3.56 -6.72
C ARG A 101 0.36 -5.06 -6.56
N ARG A 102 1.20 -5.76 -7.31
CA ARG A 102 1.51 -7.17 -7.01
C ARG A 102 2.38 -7.26 -5.77
N ILE A 103 2.09 -8.25 -4.92
CA ILE A 103 2.88 -8.53 -3.73
C ILE A 103 3.64 -9.85 -3.78
#